data_AF-A0A413G3Y5-F1
#
_entry.id   AF-A0A413G3Y5-F1
#
_cell.length_a   1.000
_cell.length_b   1.000
_cell.length_c   1.000
_cell.angle_alpha   90.00
_cell.angle_beta   90.00
_cell.angle_gamma   90.00
#
_symmetry.space_group_name_H-M   'P 1'
#
loop_
_entity.id
_entity.type
_entity.pdbx_description
1 polymer ?
#
loop_
_entity_poly.entity_id
_entity_poly.type
_entity_poly.pdbx_seq_one_letter_code
_entity_poly.pdbx_strand_id
1 'polypeptide(L)'
;MKRIVSMALAVALLAACTPRSAGTPNHSAPQPEKQAASSERSEPSSRISEIDSSETAGSLPEGAIPSAAKPEEGTEDWMLLLVNAQNGIDADYEPELAEVQNGYRMDVRAVPALQRMIADAAEEGVDLLVCSAYRPYSSQERNFNNSIQTYLAQGYSQADAYAMTAAYIAVPGYSEHQTGLAADIVTPAYQTLDSGFAETAAAKWMAAHAAEYGFILRYPKDKTEITGIAYEPWHFRYVGETVAREITDAGICLEEYLDR
;
A
#
# COMPACT_ATOMS: atom_id res chain seq x y z
N MET A 1 46.56 -39.91 13.76
CA MET A 1 46.00 -40.68 14.89
C MET A 1 44.51 -40.35 15.01
N LYS A 2 43.62 -41.31 15.33
CA LYS A 2 42.19 -41.05 15.52
C LYS A 2 41.87 -40.87 17.01
N ARG A 3 40.97 -39.95 17.36
CA ARG A 3 40.17 -40.01 18.59
C ARG A 3 38.71 -39.83 18.24
N ILE A 4 37.95 -40.90 18.44
CA ILE A 4 36.49 -40.94 18.35
C ILE A 4 35.98 -40.91 19.80
N VAL A 5 34.86 -40.22 20.05
CA VAL A 5 34.17 -40.28 21.34
C VAL A 5 32.71 -40.67 21.09
N SER A 6 32.31 -41.80 21.66
CA SER A 6 30.95 -42.34 21.65
C SER A 6 29.98 -41.36 22.33
N MET A 7 28.82 -41.04 21.74
CA MET A 7 27.60 -41.86 21.71
C MET A 7 27.12 -42.24 23.12
N ALA A 8 25.99 -41.65 23.52
CA ALA A 8 25.09 -42.14 24.55
C ALA A 8 23.66 -42.07 24.01
N LEU A 9 22.95 -43.20 24.02
CA LEU A 9 21.59 -43.34 23.49
C LEU A 9 20.66 -43.74 24.64
N ALA A 10 19.52 -43.07 24.79
CA ALA A 10 18.48 -43.41 25.77
C ALA A 10 17.13 -43.53 25.06
N VAL A 11 16.48 -44.69 25.21
CA VAL A 11 15.23 -45.07 24.52
C VAL A 11 14.38 -45.91 25.48
N ALA A 12 13.05 -45.88 25.28
CA ALA A 12 12.00 -46.63 25.99
C ALA A 12 11.65 -46.09 27.39
N LEU A 13 10.43 -46.30 27.92
CA LEU A 13 9.31 -47.13 27.43
C LEU A 13 8.05 -46.32 27.11
N LEU A 14 7.18 -46.87 26.24
CA LEU A 14 5.76 -46.55 26.20
C LEU A 14 5.02 -47.26 27.34
N ALA A 15 3.99 -46.63 27.88
CA ALA A 15 2.90 -47.29 28.60
C ALA A 15 1.58 -46.64 28.17
N ALA A 16 0.64 -47.44 27.66
CA ALA A 16 -0.65 -46.95 27.16
C ALA A 16 -1.80 -47.46 28.03
N CYS A 17 -2.63 -46.54 28.53
CA CYS A 17 -3.95 -46.84 29.09
C CYS A 17 -4.99 -45.90 28.48
N THR A 18 -6.12 -46.46 28.08
CA THR A 18 -7.24 -45.80 27.41
C THR A 18 -8.21 -45.14 28.41
N PRO A 19 -9.07 -44.20 27.96
CA PRO A 19 -9.68 -43.21 28.85
C PRO A 19 -10.95 -43.69 29.57
N ARG A 20 -11.34 -42.96 30.62
CA ARG A 20 -12.65 -43.05 31.27
C ARG A 20 -13.28 -41.66 31.40
N SER A 21 -14.51 -41.51 30.93
CA SER A 21 -15.28 -40.26 30.99
C SER A 21 -16.05 -40.11 32.30
N ALA A 22 -16.11 -38.88 32.84
CA ALA A 22 -17.25 -38.31 33.57
C ALA A 22 -17.03 -36.83 33.94
N GLY A 23 -18.10 -36.01 33.87
CA GLY A 23 -18.27 -34.82 34.74
C GLY A 23 -17.75 -33.47 34.24
N THR A 24 -18.63 -32.66 33.63
CA THR A 24 -18.46 -31.20 33.52
C THR A 24 -19.10 -30.47 34.71
N PRO A 25 -18.56 -29.31 35.11
CA PRO A 25 -19.35 -28.22 35.67
C PRO A 25 -19.67 -27.17 34.60
N ASN A 26 -20.88 -26.62 34.63
CA ASN A 26 -21.37 -25.61 33.69
C ASN A 26 -21.30 -24.20 34.29
N HIS A 27 -20.74 -23.24 33.56
CA HIS A 27 -20.91 -21.79 33.81
C HIS A 27 -21.07 -21.06 32.47
N SER A 28 -22.24 -20.47 32.24
CA SER A 28 -22.58 -19.74 31.01
C SER A 28 -23.27 -18.42 31.31
N ALA A 29 -22.61 -17.33 30.89
CA ALA A 29 -23.19 -16.02 30.55
C ALA A 29 -24.00 -15.28 31.66
N PRO A 30 -24.42 -14.03 31.40
CA PRO A 30 -25.56 -13.79 30.51
C PRO A 30 -25.28 -12.84 29.34
N GLN A 31 -26.05 -13.02 28.24
CA GLN A 31 -26.22 -12.02 27.18
C GLN A 31 -27.47 -11.16 27.48
N PRO A 32 -27.57 -9.93 26.95
CA PRO A 32 -28.81 -9.15 27.01
C PRO A 32 -29.91 -9.78 26.14
N GLU A 33 -31.15 -9.76 26.63
CA GLU A 33 -32.29 -10.41 25.98
C GLU A 33 -32.84 -9.64 24.77
N LYS A 34 -33.47 -10.39 23.85
CA LYS A 34 -34.16 -9.87 22.66
C LYS A 34 -35.64 -10.24 22.74
N GLN A 35 -36.47 -9.31 23.20
CA GLN A 35 -37.91 -9.53 23.37
C GLN A 35 -38.70 -9.08 22.14
N ALA A 36 -39.73 -9.83 21.75
CA ALA A 36 -40.62 -9.52 20.64
C ALA A 36 -42.08 -9.81 21.02
N ALA A 37 -43.00 -8.92 20.64
CA ALA A 37 -44.44 -9.07 20.84
C ALA A 37 -45.21 -8.55 19.62
N SER A 38 -46.43 -9.07 19.43
CA SER A 38 -47.14 -9.08 18.15
C SER A 38 -47.95 -7.81 17.84
N SER A 39 -47.82 -7.34 16.58
CA SER A 39 -48.86 -6.74 15.70
C SER A 39 -50.13 -6.13 16.30
N GLU A 40 -50.42 -4.88 15.92
CA GLU A 40 -51.75 -4.53 15.40
C GLU A 40 -51.67 -3.49 14.26
N ARG A 41 -52.80 -3.16 13.62
CA ARG A 41 -52.87 -2.65 12.23
C ARG A 41 -53.64 -1.33 12.09
N SER A 42 -53.00 -0.28 11.59
CA SER A 42 -53.71 0.87 11.00
C SER A 42 -52.86 1.72 10.05
N GLU A 43 -53.45 2.03 8.89
CA GLU A 43 -53.17 3.14 7.97
C GLU A 43 -54.52 3.86 7.73
N PRO A 44 -54.62 5.06 7.10
CA PRO A 44 -53.59 5.79 6.32
C PRO A 44 -53.44 7.29 6.68
N SER A 45 -52.61 8.05 5.94
CA SER A 45 -53.06 9.17 5.06
C SER A 45 -52.06 10.34 4.82
N SER A 46 -51.48 10.38 3.61
CA SER A 46 -51.33 11.55 2.71
C SER A 46 -50.61 12.88 3.10
N ARG A 47 -49.52 13.19 2.35
CA ARG A 47 -48.97 14.55 2.00
C ARG A 47 -48.45 15.38 3.21
N ILE A 48 -47.65 16.46 3.13
CA ILE A 48 -47.23 17.50 2.14
C ILE A 48 -45.74 17.85 2.49
N SER A 49 -44.77 18.28 1.65
CA SER A 49 -44.59 18.64 0.22
C SER A 49 -43.18 18.19 -0.26
N GLU A 50 -42.70 18.68 -1.41
CA GLU A 50 -41.26 18.82 -1.71
C GLU A 50 -40.55 19.79 -0.73
N ILE A 51 -39.21 19.67 -0.64
CA ILE A 51 -38.29 20.74 -0.23
C ILE A 51 -37.26 20.92 -1.34
N ASP A 52 -36.98 22.18 -1.67
CA ASP A 52 -36.11 22.61 -2.76
C ASP A 52 -34.62 22.30 -2.50
N SER A 53 -33.88 21.92 -3.54
CA SER A 53 -32.46 21.55 -3.49
C SER A 53 -31.62 22.60 -4.19
N SER A 54 -31.46 23.76 -3.54
CA SER A 54 -30.68 24.89 -4.05
C SER A 54 -29.36 25.10 -3.28
N GLU A 55 -28.28 25.19 -4.06
CA GLU A 55 -26.96 25.77 -3.77
C GLU A 55 -26.36 25.65 -2.35
N THR A 56 -25.26 24.88 -2.24
CA THR A 56 -23.95 25.47 -1.87
C THR A 56 -22.80 24.51 -2.20
N ALA A 57 -22.30 24.56 -3.43
CA ALA A 57 -21.04 23.89 -3.78
C ALA A 57 -19.86 24.73 -3.26
N GLY A 58 -19.21 24.25 -2.19
CA GLY A 58 -18.02 24.88 -1.63
C GLY A 58 -16.82 24.73 -2.55
N SER A 59 -16.54 25.75 -3.37
CA SER A 59 -15.34 25.78 -4.21
C SER A 59 -14.07 25.81 -3.35
N LEU A 60 -13.21 24.82 -3.54
CA LEU A 60 -11.85 24.82 -3.01
C LEU A 60 -11.01 25.93 -3.69
N PRO A 61 -10.05 26.56 -2.99
CA PRO A 61 -9.28 27.66 -3.56
C PRO A 61 -8.31 27.16 -4.64
N GLU A 62 -8.44 27.69 -5.84
CA GLU A 62 -7.59 27.36 -6.98
C GLU A 62 -6.21 28.06 -6.86
N GLY A 63 -5.34 27.46 -6.06
CA GLY A 63 -3.93 27.83 -5.98
C GLY A 63 -3.16 27.28 -7.18
N ALA A 64 -2.54 28.18 -7.97
CA ALA A 64 -1.85 27.80 -9.20
C ALA A 64 -0.69 26.82 -8.93
N ILE A 65 -0.81 25.61 -9.48
CA ILE A 65 0.21 24.56 -9.39
C ILE A 65 1.37 24.89 -10.35
N PRO A 66 2.64 24.83 -9.92
CA PRO A 66 3.77 24.81 -10.83
C PRO A 66 3.79 23.46 -11.56
N SER A 67 3.48 23.45 -12.86
CA SER A 67 3.56 22.25 -13.70
C SER A 67 5.02 21.83 -13.87
N ALA A 68 5.35 20.59 -13.47
CA ALA A 68 6.58 19.93 -13.88
C ALA A 68 6.40 19.40 -15.31
N ALA A 69 7.05 20.06 -16.28
CA ALA A 69 6.97 19.68 -17.69
C ALA A 69 7.49 18.24 -17.93
N LYS A 70 6.97 17.59 -18.97
CA LYS A 70 7.40 16.23 -19.38
C LYS A 70 8.92 16.22 -19.68
N PRO A 71 9.72 15.35 -19.05
CA PRO A 71 11.17 15.25 -19.32
C PRO A 71 11.48 14.96 -20.80
N GLU A 72 12.53 15.56 -21.34
CA GLU A 72 12.91 15.35 -22.75
C GLU A 72 13.58 13.97 -22.98
N GLU A 73 13.23 13.33 -24.10
CA GLU A 73 13.70 11.99 -24.44
C GLU A 73 15.22 11.92 -24.64
N GLY A 74 15.87 10.91 -24.03
CA GLY A 74 17.29 10.59 -24.24
C GLY A 74 18.22 10.92 -23.07
N THR A 75 17.70 11.46 -21.97
CA THR A 75 18.43 11.64 -20.69
C THR A 75 17.94 10.64 -19.63
N GLU A 76 18.66 10.47 -18.52
CA GLU A 76 18.22 9.67 -17.35
C GLU A 76 17.16 10.40 -16.49
N ASP A 77 16.85 11.66 -16.82
CA ASP A 77 15.92 12.56 -16.13
C ASP A 77 14.51 11.95 -15.94
N TRP A 78 14.04 11.14 -16.90
CA TRP A 78 12.71 10.52 -16.84
C TRP A 78 12.51 9.60 -15.63
N MET A 79 13.53 8.84 -15.21
CA MET A 79 13.42 7.92 -14.07
C MET A 79 13.71 8.62 -12.74
N LEU A 80 14.29 9.81 -12.78
CA LEU A 80 14.55 10.69 -11.63
C LEU A 80 13.41 11.68 -11.33
N LEU A 81 12.38 11.76 -12.20
CA LEU A 81 11.21 12.63 -12.04
C LEU A 81 10.65 12.59 -10.61
N LEU A 82 10.83 13.68 -9.87
CA LEU A 82 10.36 13.81 -8.49
C LEU A 82 8.88 14.20 -8.46
N VAL A 83 8.07 13.36 -7.81
CA VAL A 83 6.67 13.64 -7.53
C VAL A 83 6.42 13.43 -6.04
N ASN A 84 5.98 14.47 -5.36
CA ASN A 84 5.69 14.54 -3.92
C ASN A 84 4.81 15.77 -3.63
N ALA A 85 4.52 16.09 -2.37
CA ALA A 85 3.58 17.17 -2.01
C ALA A 85 3.97 18.59 -2.49
N GLN A 86 5.18 18.80 -3.04
CA GLN A 86 5.65 20.06 -3.59
C GLN A 86 5.82 20.03 -5.12
N ASN A 87 5.94 18.85 -5.71
CA ASN A 87 6.23 18.64 -7.13
C ASN A 87 5.11 17.80 -7.76
N GLY A 88 4.27 18.45 -8.57
CA GLY A 88 3.11 17.83 -9.21
C GLY A 88 3.28 17.69 -10.73
N ILE A 89 2.56 16.73 -11.30
CA ILE A 89 2.48 16.50 -12.75
C ILE A 89 1.08 16.81 -13.30
N ASP A 90 1.02 17.14 -14.58
CA ASP A 90 -0.22 17.50 -15.27
C ASP A 90 -1.29 16.39 -15.18
N ALA A 91 -2.57 16.77 -15.14
CA ALA A 91 -3.68 15.82 -14.98
C ALA A 91 -3.87 14.89 -16.19
N ASP A 92 -3.30 15.22 -17.36
CA ASP A 92 -3.21 14.42 -18.58
C ASP A 92 -1.80 13.86 -18.83
N TYR A 93 -0.94 13.81 -17.80
CA TYR A 93 0.28 13.02 -17.85
C TYR A 93 -0.06 11.52 -17.90
N GLU A 94 0.24 10.90 -19.04
CA GLU A 94 0.25 9.45 -19.24
C GLU A 94 1.55 9.08 -19.98
N PRO A 95 2.38 8.17 -19.45
CA PRO A 95 3.58 7.68 -20.12
C PRO A 95 3.23 6.57 -21.14
N GLU A 96 4.21 6.05 -21.88
CA GLU A 96 3.99 4.80 -22.63
C GLU A 96 3.96 3.61 -21.65
N LEU A 97 2.86 2.85 -21.67
CA LEU A 97 2.55 1.86 -20.63
C LEU A 97 2.50 0.42 -21.16
N ALA A 98 3.22 -0.50 -20.52
CA ALA A 98 3.13 -1.94 -20.76
C ALA A 98 2.63 -2.69 -19.51
N GLU A 99 2.10 -3.90 -19.68
CA GLU A 99 1.65 -4.74 -18.55
C GLU A 99 2.85 -5.36 -17.83
N VAL A 100 2.86 -5.28 -16.50
CA VAL A 100 3.81 -6.01 -15.66
C VAL A 100 3.25 -7.35 -15.19
N GLN A 101 2.05 -7.34 -14.58
CA GLN A 101 1.42 -8.51 -13.96
C GLN A 101 -0.09 -8.26 -13.79
N ASN A 102 -0.94 -9.25 -14.06
CA ASN A 102 -2.39 -9.24 -13.74
C ASN A 102 -3.17 -8.01 -14.26
N GLY A 103 -2.81 -7.46 -15.41
CA GLY A 103 -3.40 -6.24 -15.98
C GLY A 103 -2.91 -4.92 -15.37
N TYR A 104 -2.08 -4.95 -14.31
CA TYR A 104 -1.39 -3.77 -13.83
C TYR A 104 -0.30 -3.36 -14.83
N ARG A 105 -0.21 -2.05 -15.11
CA ARG A 105 0.71 -1.48 -16.10
C ARG A 105 1.69 -0.51 -15.45
N MET A 106 2.90 -0.43 -15.99
CA MET A 106 3.92 0.56 -15.62
C MET A 106 4.49 1.19 -16.88
N ASP A 107 5.31 2.22 -16.72
CA ASP A 107 6.14 2.75 -17.83
C ASP A 107 6.88 1.59 -18.51
N VAL A 108 6.76 1.51 -19.84
CA VAL A 108 7.29 0.41 -20.66
C VAL A 108 8.80 0.19 -20.47
N ARG A 109 9.54 1.23 -20.04
CA ARG A 109 10.98 1.18 -19.75
C ARG A 109 11.27 0.52 -18.40
N ALA A 110 10.36 0.61 -17.43
CA ALA A 110 10.49 0.02 -16.09
C ALA A 110 9.93 -1.42 -16.01
N VAL A 111 8.94 -1.77 -16.83
CA VAL A 111 8.31 -3.12 -16.84
C VAL A 111 9.31 -4.28 -16.89
N PRO A 112 10.35 -4.29 -17.76
CA PRO A 112 11.30 -5.40 -17.82
C PRO A 112 12.12 -5.58 -16.53
N ALA A 113 12.27 -4.54 -15.71
CA ALA A 113 12.99 -4.61 -14.45
C ALA A 113 12.12 -5.24 -13.35
N LEU A 114 10.85 -4.82 -13.21
CA LEU A 114 9.93 -5.42 -12.24
C LEU A 114 9.58 -6.87 -12.61
N GLN A 115 9.52 -7.21 -13.90
CA GLN A 115 9.33 -8.59 -14.34
C GLN A 115 10.53 -9.51 -13.98
N ARG A 116 11.77 -9.01 -14.02
CA ARG A 116 12.93 -9.75 -13.47
C ARG A 116 12.80 -9.93 -11.96
N MET A 117 12.53 -8.84 -11.23
CA MET A 117 12.41 -8.86 -9.77
C MET A 117 11.34 -9.85 -9.27
N ILE A 118 10.20 -9.94 -9.97
CA ILE A 118 9.12 -10.90 -9.67
C ILE A 118 9.53 -12.34 -10.00
N ALA A 119 10.25 -12.56 -11.11
CA ALA A 119 10.68 -13.90 -11.52
C ALA A 119 11.76 -14.46 -10.59
N ASP A 120 12.80 -13.67 -10.30
CA ASP A 120 13.94 -14.10 -9.49
C ASP A 120 13.51 -14.35 -8.03
N ALA A 121 12.62 -13.50 -7.48
CA ALA A 121 11.98 -13.76 -6.19
C ALA A 121 11.21 -15.10 -6.15
N ALA A 122 10.49 -15.42 -7.24
CA ALA A 122 9.77 -16.69 -7.34
C ALA A 122 10.71 -17.91 -7.48
N GLU A 123 11.90 -17.77 -8.07
CA GLU A 123 12.93 -18.83 -8.04
C GLU A 123 13.46 -19.10 -6.62
N GLU A 124 13.50 -18.07 -5.77
CA GLU A 124 13.80 -18.21 -4.33
C GLU A 124 12.58 -18.61 -3.46
N GLY A 125 11.40 -18.79 -4.07
CA GLY A 125 10.17 -19.18 -3.37
C GLY A 125 9.43 -18.04 -2.67
N VAL A 126 9.61 -16.80 -3.15
CA VAL A 126 8.98 -15.58 -2.62
C VAL A 126 7.96 -15.03 -3.64
N ASP A 127 6.67 -15.24 -3.37
CA ASP A 127 5.58 -14.76 -4.23
C ASP A 127 5.40 -13.22 -4.15
N LEU A 128 5.85 -12.50 -5.17
CA LEU A 128 5.58 -11.06 -5.34
C LEU A 128 4.32 -10.82 -6.19
N LEU A 129 3.33 -10.14 -5.60
CA LEU A 129 2.04 -9.82 -6.21
C LEU A 129 1.84 -8.31 -6.30
N VAL A 130 1.76 -7.77 -7.51
CA VAL A 130 1.40 -6.36 -7.73
C VAL A 130 -0.08 -6.14 -7.43
N CYS A 131 -0.40 -5.17 -6.58
CA CYS A 131 -1.78 -4.74 -6.28
C CYS A 131 -2.08 -3.29 -6.69
N SER A 132 -1.07 -2.52 -7.09
CA SER A 132 -1.24 -1.26 -7.82
C SER A 132 0.02 -0.93 -8.58
N ALA A 133 -0.12 -0.14 -9.65
CA ALA A 133 0.99 0.31 -10.49
C ALA A 133 0.62 1.69 -11.05
N TYR A 134 0.65 1.90 -12.37
CA TYR A 134 0.11 3.12 -12.98
C TYR A 134 -1.35 3.35 -12.59
N ARG A 135 -1.66 4.59 -12.19
CA ARG A 135 -2.99 5.03 -11.76
C ARG A 135 -3.25 6.41 -12.35
N PRO A 136 -4.21 6.59 -13.29
CA PRO A 136 -4.50 7.90 -13.86
C PRO A 136 -5.11 8.84 -12.82
N TYR A 137 -5.03 10.16 -13.06
CA TYR A 137 -5.49 11.23 -12.15
C TYR A 137 -6.88 10.95 -11.54
N SER A 138 -7.87 10.62 -12.38
CA SER A 138 -9.27 10.37 -11.97
C SER A 138 -9.48 9.10 -11.13
N SER A 139 -8.48 8.22 -11.05
CA SER A 139 -8.45 7.08 -10.12
C SER A 139 -7.73 7.45 -8.81
N GLN A 140 -6.69 8.29 -8.85
CA GLN A 140 -6.10 8.85 -7.63
C GLN A 140 -7.10 9.75 -6.88
N GLU A 141 -7.83 10.61 -7.60
CA GLU A 141 -8.92 11.46 -7.09
C GLU A 141 -10.02 10.63 -6.42
N ARG A 142 -10.43 9.54 -7.04
CA ARG A 142 -11.43 8.62 -6.46
C ARG A 142 -10.92 7.98 -5.17
N ASN A 143 -9.66 7.53 -5.14
CA ASN A 143 -9.06 6.91 -3.94
C ASN A 143 -8.94 7.92 -2.79
N PHE A 144 -8.44 9.13 -3.08
CA PHE A 144 -8.29 10.22 -2.11
C PHE A 144 -9.65 10.63 -1.52
N ASN A 145 -10.65 10.90 -2.39
CA ASN A 145 -11.99 11.27 -1.95
C ASN A 145 -12.70 10.15 -1.17
N ASN A 146 -12.57 8.89 -1.60
CA ASN A 146 -13.12 7.74 -0.86
C ASN A 146 -12.50 7.60 0.55
N SER A 147 -11.20 7.86 0.70
CA SER A 147 -10.53 7.85 2.00
C SER A 147 -11.05 8.96 2.91
N ILE A 148 -11.20 10.19 2.40
CA ILE A 148 -11.80 11.30 3.15
C ILE A 148 -13.22 10.95 3.60
N GLN A 149 -14.08 10.43 2.70
CA GLN A 149 -15.43 10.01 3.08
C GLN A 149 -15.44 8.87 4.11
N THR A 150 -14.44 7.99 4.08
CA THR A 150 -14.28 6.91 5.06
C THR A 150 -13.95 7.45 6.46
N TYR A 151 -13.11 8.49 6.58
CA TYR A 151 -12.85 9.14 7.87
C TYR A 151 -14.02 10.04 8.33
N LEU A 152 -14.68 10.76 7.43
CA LEU A 152 -15.90 11.52 7.76
C LEU A 152 -17.01 10.60 8.31
N ALA A 153 -17.19 9.41 7.72
CA ALA A 153 -18.12 8.40 8.21
C ALA A 153 -17.74 7.79 9.58
N GLN A 154 -16.48 7.91 10.00
CA GLN A 154 -16.01 7.55 11.34
C GLN A 154 -16.15 8.71 12.36
N GLY A 155 -16.58 9.90 11.93
CA GLY A 155 -16.80 11.06 12.78
C GLY A 155 -15.63 12.02 12.94
N TYR A 156 -14.57 11.87 12.15
CA TYR A 156 -13.47 12.85 12.08
C TYR A 156 -13.92 14.16 11.43
N SER A 157 -13.26 15.29 11.73
CA SER A 157 -13.56 16.55 11.03
C SER A 157 -13.03 16.52 9.59
N GLN A 158 -13.48 17.46 8.75
CA GLN A 158 -12.98 17.58 7.38
C GLN A 158 -11.46 17.86 7.31
N ALA A 159 -10.89 18.54 8.31
CA ALA A 159 -9.46 18.79 8.40
C ALA A 159 -8.69 17.53 8.81
N ASP A 160 -9.19 16.81 9.83
CA ASP A 160 -8.56 15.56 10.30
C ASP A 160 -8.64 14.48 9.21
N ALA A 161 -9.80 14.31 8.57
CA ALA A 161 -10.00 13.37 7.47
C ALA A 161 -9.04 13.64 6.30
N TYR A 162 -8.87 14.91 5.92
CA TYR A 162 -7.90 15.30 4.89
C TYR A 162 -6.46 14.97 5.31
N ALA A 163 -6.06 15.33 6.53
CA ALA A 163 -4.71 15.09 7.03
C ALA A 163 -4.38 13.59 7.17
N MET A 164 -5.33 12.79 7.65
CA MET A 164 -5.19 11.33 7.77
C MET A 164 -5.14 10.64 6.41
N THR A 165 -5.93 11.09 5.42
CA THR A 165 -5.80 10.61 4.04
C THR A 165 -4.45 11.00 3.44
N ALA A 166 -4.05 12.27 3.52
CA ALA A 166 -2.86 12.79 2.87
C ALA A 166 -1.53 12.22 3.41
N ALA A 167 -1.52 11.67 4.63
CA ALA A 167 -0.35 11.01 5.23
C ALA A 167 0.03 9.66 4.55
N TYR A 168 -0.86 9.08 3.74
CA TYR A 168 -0.65 7.82 3.02
C TYR A 168 -1.02 7.96 1.54
N ILE A 169 -2.21 8.48 1.24
CA ILE A 169 -2.70 8.67 -0.12
C ILE A 169 -2.38 10.08 -0.57
N ALA A 170 -1.35 10.22 -1.41
CA ALA A 170 -0.97 11.50 -2.01
C ALA A 170 -2.13 12.20 -2.75
N VAL A 171 -2.10 13.53 -2.78
CA VAL A 171 -3.09 14.37 -3.48
C VAL A 171 -3.08 14.05 -4.99
N PRO A 172 -4.21 14.09 -5.71
CA PRO A 172 -4.23 13.92 -7.17
C PRO A 172 -3.34 14.94 -7.89
N GLY A 173 -2.52 14.47 -8.83
CA GLY A 173 -1.43 15.25 -9.44
C GLY A 173 -0.07 15.07 -8.75
N TYR A 174 -0.05 14.57 -7.51
CA TYR A 174 1.15 14.45 -6.65
C TYR A 174 1.45 13.01 -6.22
N SER A 175 0.87 12.02 -6.91
CA SER A 175 1.04 10.59 -6.63
C SER A 175 2.01 9.95 -7.61
N GLU A 176 3.07 9.27 -7.13
CA GLU A 176 4.02 8.60 -8.01
C GLU A 176 3.38 7.54 -8.93
N HIS A 177 2.25 6.95 -8.56
CA HIS A 177 1.51 6.04 -9.44
C HIS A 177 1.08 6.71 -10.76
N GLN A 178 0.91 8.03 -10.77
CA GLN A 178 0.59 8.76 -12.01
C GLN A 178 1.80 8.88 -12.95
N THR A 179 3.03 8.71 -12.46
CA THR A 179 4.25 8.65 -13.31
C THR A 179 4.41 7.31 -14.04
N GLY A 180 3.72 6.26 -13.58
CA GLY A 180 3.94 4.88 -14.04
C GLY A 180 5.22 4.22 -13.51
N LEU A 181 6.00 4.90 -12.65
CA LEU A 181 7.28 4.42 -12.09
C LEU A 181 7.15 3.74 -10.72
N ALA A 182 5.97 3.81 -10.08
CA ALA A 182 5.71 3.20 -8.77
C ALA A 182 4.78 1.98 -8.86
N ALA A 183 5.01 0.99 -7.99
CA ALA A 183 4.16 -0.17 -7.80
C ALA A 183 3.96 -0.49 -6.31
N ASP A 184 2.71 -0.85 -5.96
CA ASP A 184 2.37 -1.45 -4.67
C ASP A 184 2.52 -2.97 -4.81
N ILE A 185 3.43 -3.56 -4.04
CA ILE A 185 3.77 -4.98 -4.10
C ILE A 185 3.48 -5.64 -2.76
N VAL A 186 2.68 -6.69 -2.81
CA VAL A 186 2.19 -7.48 -1.66
C VAL A 186 2.47 -8.98 -1.90
N THR A 187 1.87 -9.88 -1.11
CA THR A 187 1.87 -11.33 -1.38
C THR A 187 0.44 -11.85 -1.58
N PRO A 188 0.23 -13.01 -2.24
CA PRO A 188 -1.10 -13.64 -2.30
C PRO A 188 -1.71 -13.90 -0.92
N ALA A 189 -0.89 -14.19 0.10
CA ALA A 189 -1.31 -14.51 1.47
C ALA A 189 -1.50 -13.27 2.39
N TYR A 190 -0.93 -12.12 2.02
CA TYR A 190 -1.00 -10.88 2.79
C TYR A 190 -1.07 -9.71 1.81
N GLN A 191 -2.28 -9.18 1.61
CA GLN A 191 -2.62 -8.12 0.65
C GLN A 191 -3.06 -6.81 1.33
N THR A 192 -3.00 -6.74 2.67
CA THR A 192 -3.32 -5.52 3.41
C THR A 192 -2.16 -4.54 3.31
N LEU A 193 -2.45 -3.29 2.92
CA LEU A 193 -1.50 -2.19 2.93
C LEU A 193 -1.38 -1.61 4.35
N ASP A 194 -0.72 -2.37 5.23
CA ASP A 194 -0.38 -1.93 6.58
C ASP A 194 1.04 -2.40 7.00
N SER A 195 1.57 -1.83 8.08
CA SER A 195 2.96 -2.03 8.50
C SER A 195 3.31 -3.47 8.89
N GLY A 196 2.32 -4.35 9.10
CA GLY A 196 2.52 -5.78 9.25
C GLY A 196 3.02 -6.48 7.99
N PHE A 197 2.84 -5.88 6.80
CA PHE A 197 3.45 -6.39 5.56
C PHE A 197 4.98 -6.46 5.65
N ALA A 198 5.63 -5.54 6.39
CA ALA A 198 7.07 -5.52 6.60
C ALA A 198 7.61 -6.80 7.26
N GLU A 199 6.76 -7.57 7.96
CA GLU A 199 7.17 -8.82 8.59
C GLU A 199 7.15 -10.04 7.63
N THR A 200 6.57 -9.90 6.44
CA THR A 200 6.53 -10.97 5.43
C THR A 200 7.90 -11.29 4.85
N ALA A 201 8.04 -12.49 4.27
CA ALA A 201 9.24 -12.87 3.50
C ALA A 201 9.44 -11.94 2.29
N ALA A 202 8.36 -11.55 1.60
CA ALA A 202 8.41 -10.66 0.45
C ALA A 202 8.95 -9.27 0.76
N ALA A 203 8.43 -8.60 1.80
CA ALA A 203 8.94 -7.28 2.19
C ALA A 203 10.43 -7.34 2.58
N LYS A 204 10.86 -8.40 3.27
CA LYS A 204 12.26 -8.61 3.67
C LYS A 204 13.17 -8.95 2.49
N TRP A 205 12.67 -9.68 1.50
CA TRP A 205 13.37 -9.95 0.24
C TRP A 205 13.51 -8.69 -0.61
N MET A 206 12.42 -7.95 -0.83
CA MET A 206 12.46 -6.69 -1.59
C MET A 206 13.35 -5.63 -0.91
N ALA A 207 13.34 -5.54 0.43
CA ALA A 207 14.24 -4.65 1.17
C ALA A 207 15.74 -5.01 1.03
N ALA A 208 16.08 -6.23 0.60
CA ALA A 208 17.44 -6.65 0.32
C ALA A 208 17.80 -6.57 -1.19
N HIS A 209 16.86 -6.87 -2.08
CA HIS A 209 17.13 -7.13 -3.50
C HIS A 209 16.53 -6.12 -4.48
N ALA A 210 15.54 -5.30 -4.10
CA ALA A 210 14.85 -4.42 -5.05
C ALA A 210 15.80 -3.42 -5.76
N ALA A 211 16.83 -2.95 -5.05
CA ALA A 211 17.86 -2.07 -5.61
C ALA A 211 18.66 -2.71 -6.75
N GLU A 212 18.78 -4.05 -6.77
CA GLU A 212 19.45 -4.77 -7.85
C GLU A 212 18.72 -4.64 -9.19
N TYR A 213 17.40 -4.40 -9.14
CA TYR A 213 16.50 -4.18 -10.28
C TYR A 213 16.15 -2.70 -10.48
N GLY A 214 16.79 -1.78 -9.77
CA GLY A 214 16.54 -0.34 -9.90
C GLY A 214 15.31 0.17 -9.16
N PHE A 215 14.79 -0.58 -8.19
CA PHE A 215 13.68 -0.19 -7.34
C PHE A 215 14.14 0.20 -5.93
N ILE A 216 13.64 1.32 -5.41
CA ILE A 216 13.82 1.74 -4.01
C ILE A 216 12.52 1.57 -3.23
N LEU A 217 12.64 1.20 -1.94
CA LEU A 217 11.55 1.39 -0.97
C LEU A 217 11.37 2.90 -0.80
N ARG A 218 10.28 3.46 -1.33
CA ARG A 218 10.16 4.91 -1.54
C ARG A 218 9.96 5.70 -0.25
N TYR A 219 9.19 5.14 0.67
CA TYR A 219 8.78 5.77 1.92
C TYR A 219 9.27 4.95 3.13
N PRO A 220 10.59 4.93 3.40
CA PRO A 220 11.15 4.22 4.55
C PRO A 220 10.86 4.97 5.87
N LYS A 221 10.80 4.21 6.97
CA LYS A 221 10.26 4.65 8.26
C LYS A 221 11.00 5.81 8.92
N ASP A 222 12.27 6.01 8.58
CA ASP A 222 13.17 7.03 9.11
C ASP A 222 13.21 8.32 8.26
N LYS A 223 12.48 8.37 7.13
CA LYS A 223 12.49 9.50 6.19
C LYS A 223 11.13 10.22 6.06
N THR A 224 10.14 9.88 6.88
CA THR A 224 8.77 10.44 6.82
C THR A 224 8.72 11.96 6.90
N GLU A 225 9.63 12.58 7.66
CA GLU A 225 9.76 14.05 7.79
C GLU A 225 10.29 14.73 6.51
N ILE A 226 10.85 13.96 5.56
CA ILE A 226 11.43 14.44 4.29
C ILE A 226 10.49 14.10 3.13
N THR A 227 9.98 12.87 3.08
CA THR A 227 9.05 12.40 2.03
C THR A 227 7.64 12.97 2.17
N GLY A 228 7.24 13.36 3.37
CA GLY A 228 5.87 13.80 3.70
C GLY A 228 4.82 12.68 3.72
N ILE A 229 5.22 11.43 3.48
CA ILE A 229 4.38 10.22 3.46
C ILE A 229 4.86 9.26 4.56
N ALA A 230 3.91 8.56 5.17
CA ALA A 230 4.16 7.58 6.23
C ALA A 230 4.92 6.33 5.72
N TYR A 231 5.24 5.41 6.64
CA TYR A 231 5.97 4.18 6.29
C TYR A 231 5.11 3.20 5.47
N GLU A 232 5.50 2.98 4.21
CA GLU A 232 4.79 2.12 3.26
C GLU A 232 5.69 0.98 2.74
N PRO A 233 5.83 -0.14 3.48
CA PRO A 233 6.69 -1.28 3.10
C PRO A 233 6.33 -2.00 1.78
N TRP A 234 5.25 -1.60 1.11
CA TRP A 234 4.77 -2.14 -0.17
C TRP A 234 5.08 -1.24 -1.38
N HIS A 235 5.34 0.07 -1.19
CA HIS A 235 5.49 1.02 -2.29
C HIS A 235 6.95 1.07 -2.76
N PHE A 236 7.19 0.54 -3.96
CA PHE A 236 8.49 0.53 -4.61
C PHE A 236 8.51 1.42 -5.86
N ARG A 237 9.52 2.29 -5.94
CA ARG A 237 9.71 3.30 -7.00
C ARG A 237 10.90 2.94 -7.87
N TYR A 238 10.72 2.89 -9.19
CA TYR A 238 11.81 2.73 -10.15
C TYR A 238 12.62 4.02 -10.32
N VAL A 239 13.94 3.90 -10.20
CA VAL A 239 14.93 4.98 -10.39
C VAL A 239 16.16 4.52 -11.22
N GLY A 240 16.21 3.25 -11.63
CA GLY A 240 17.35 2.65 -12.34
C GLY A 240 18.37 1.99 -11.41
N GLU A 241 19.05 0.94 -11.89
CA GLU A 241 19.89 0.04 -11.08
C GLU A 241 21.05 0.77 -10.36
N THR A 242 21.69 1.75 -11.01
CA THR A 242 22.76 2.55 -10.38
C THR A 242 22.23 3.40 -9.23
N VAL A 243 21.19 4.19 -9.50
CA VAL A 243 20.60 5.13 -8.54
C VAL A 243 20.00 4.40 -7.34
N ALA A 244 19.30 3.28 -7.57
CA ALA A 244 18.71 2.53 -6.48
C ALA A 244 19.76 1.95 -5.53
N ARG A 245 20.88 1.44 -6.05
CA ARG A 245 22.03 1.01 -5.24
C ARG A 245 22.62 2.19 -4.46
N GLU A 246 22.86 3.34 -5.10
CA GLU A 246 23.41 4.53 -4.42
C GLU A 246 22.50 5.12 -3.33
N ILE A 247 21.17 5.02 -3.51
CA ILE A 247 20.18 5.42 -2.50
C ILE A 247 20.16 4.42 -1.33
N THR A 248 20.13 3.11 -1.62
CA THR A 248 20.08 2.05 -0.61
C THR A 248 21.39 1.95 0.19
N ASP A 249 22.55 1.95 -0.46
CA ASP A 249 23.86 1.87 0.20
C ASP A 249 24.15 3.08 1.11
N ALA A 250 23.60 4.25 0.76
CA ALA A 250 23.76 5.47 1.55
C ALA A 250 22.66 5.69 2.62
N GLY A 251 21.58 4.90 2.62
CA GLY A 251 20.48 5.02 3.59
C GLY A 251 19.72 6.35 3.48
N ILE A 252 19.31 6.72 2.26
CA ILE A 252 18.61 7.97 1.96
C ILE A 252 17.28 7.77 1.22
N CYS A 253 16.47 8.82 1.07
CA CYS A 253 15.32 8.87 0.16
C CYS A 253 15.65 9.57 -1.17
N LEU A 254 14.70 9.61 -2.11
CA LEU A 254 14.89 10.21 -3.43
C LEU A 254 15.15 11.73 -3.36
N GLU A 255 14.50 12.44 -2.43
CA GLU A 255 14.74 13.86 -2.18
C GLU A 255 16.23 14.11 -1.79
N GLU A 256 16.75 13.38 -0.80
CA GLU A 256 18.15 13.41 -0.35
C GLU A 256 19.17 12.92 -1.41
N TYR A 257 18.71 12.33 -2.52
CA TYR A 257 19.54 11.98 -3.67
C TYR A 257 19.65 13.14 -4.66
N LEU A 258 18.54 13.83 -4.92
CA LEU A 258 18.45 14.92 -5.91
C LEU A 258 19.02 16.25 -5.40
N ASP A 259 19.11 16.44 -4.08
CA ASP A 259 19.72 17.61 -3.42
C ASP A 259 21.27 17.59 -3.35
N ARG A 260 21.96 16.74 -4.14
CA ARG A 260 23.40 16.43 -4.02
C ARG A 260 24.33 17.21 -4.96
#